data_AF-A0A2N1ULR0-F1
#
_entry.id   AF-A0A2N1ULR0-F1
#
_cell.length_a   1.000
_cell.length_b   1.000
_cell.length_c   1.000
_cell.angle_alpha   90.00
_cell.angle_beta   90.00
_cell.angle_gamma   90.00
#
_symmetry.space_group_name_H-M   'P 1'
#
loop_
_entity.id
_entity.type
_entity.pdbx_description
1 polymer ?
#
loop_
_entity_poly.entity_id
_entity_poly.type
_entity_poly.pdbx_seq_one_letter_code
_entity_poly.pdbx_strand_id
1 'polypeptide(L)' 'MMPGIDGFELCKKLKSQTDRYFFPVILLTALNDKKNRIKGIESGANDFAEVRFG' A
#
# COMPACT_ATOMS: atom_id res chain seq x y z
N MET A 1 -1.19 -1.21 11.33
CA MET A 1 -0.38 0.02 11.32
C MET A 1 1.04 -0.36 11.64
N MET A 2 2.01 0.19 10.91
CA MET A 2 3.43 -0.05 11.15
C MET A 2 3.98 1.05 12.08
N PRO A 3 4.91 0.74 12.99
CA PRO A 3 5.62 1.75 13.77
C PRO A 3 6.48 2.62 12.85
N GLY A 4 6.42 3.94 13.03
CA GLY A 4 7.28 4.90 12.32
C GLY A 4 6.74 5.32 10.96
N ILE A 5 6.65 4.40 9.99
CA ILE A 5 6.17 4.71 8.63
C ILE A 5 4.88 3.96 8.33
N ASP A 6 3.93 4.67 7.73
CA ASP A 6 2.67 4.10 7.25
C ASP A 6 2.89 3.31 5.93
N GLY A 7 2.15 2.22 5.71
CA GLY A 7 2.27 1.40 4.50
C GLY A 7 2.00 2.16 3.19
N PHE A 8 1.12 3.16 3.21
CA PHE A 8 0.87 4.07 2.08
C PHE A 8 2.08 4.95 1.79
N GLU A 9 2.69 5.53 2.81
CA GLU A 9 3.91 6.35 2.68
C GLU A 9 5.07 5.52 2.15
N LEU A 10 5.25 4.30 2.67
CA LEU A 10 6.25 3.36 2.18
C LEU A 10 6.01 3.02 0.70
N CYS A 11 4.76 2.75 0.31
CA CYS A 11 4.41 2.45 -1.08
C CYS A 11 4.77 3.62 -2.02
N LYS A 12 4.43 4.87 -1.64
CA LYS A 12 4.81 6.06 -2.41
C LYS A 12 6.32 6.18 -2.56
N LYS A 13 7.05 5.99 -1.46
CA LYS A 13 8.51 6.07 -1.44
C LYS A 13 9.14 5.02 -2.36
N LEU A 14 8.67 3.77 -2.28
CA LEU A 14 9.14 2.69 -3.15
C LEU A 14 8.88 3.00 -4.63
N LYS A 15 7.66 3.43 -4.97
CA LYS A 15 7.30 3.73 -6.36
C LYS A 15 8.06 4.92 -6.95
N SER A 16 8.46 5.89 -6.12
CA SER A 16 9.29 7.02 -6.55
C SER A 16 10.75 6.67 -6.87
N GLN A 17 11.18 5.44 -6.57
CA GLN A 17 12.57 4.99 -6.74
C GLN A 17 12.71 3.90 -7.82
N THR A 18 11.60 3.43 -8.39
CA THR A 18 11.55 2.25 -9.27
C THR A 18 11.47 2.61 -10.76
N ASP A 19 12.12 3.69 -11.20
CA ASP A 19 12.03 4.23 -12.56
C ASP A 19 12.50 3.26 -13.66
N ARG A 20 13.27 2.22 -13.28
CA ARG A 20 13.92 1.30 -14.21
C ARG A 20 13.22 -0.06 -14.36
N TYR A 21 12.41 -0.47 -13.40
CA TYR A 21 11.78 -1.79 -13.42
C TYR A 21 10.38 -1.76 -12.81
N PHE A 22 9.45 -2.48 -13.42
CA PHE A 22 8.14 -2.70 -12.84
C PHE A 22 8.27 -3.43 -11.49
N PHE A 23 7.90 -2.75 -10.41
CA PHE A 23 7.96 -3.29 -9.06
C PHE A 23 6.53 -3.46 -8.51
N PRO A 24 5.95 -4.67 -8.53
CA PRO A 24 4.58 -4.88 -8.07
C PRO A 24 4.49 -4.76 -6.54
N VAL A 25 3.51 -3.98 -6.06
CA VAL A 25 3.26 -3.79 -4.62
C VAL A 25 1.80 -4.13 -4.33
N ILE A 26 1.58 -5.02 -3.35
CA ILE A 26 0.25 -5.34 -2.82
C ILE A 26 0.21 -4.84 -1.36
N LEU A 27 -0.80 -4.04 -1.03
CA LEU A 27 -1.01 -3.59 0.34
C LEU A 27 -1.86 -4.61 1.09
N LEU A 28 -1.29 -5.19 2.15
CA LEU A 28 -1.99 -6.06 3.08
C LEU A 28 -2.43 -5.24 4.29
N THR A 29 -3.73 -5.24 4.61
CA THR A 29 -4.22 -4.42 5.71
C THR A 29 -5.49 -4.97 6.36
N ALA A 30 -5.71 -4.62 7.62
CA ALA A 30 -7.00 -4.80 8.28
C ALA A 30 -7.97 -3.60 8.05
N LEU A 31 -7.51 -2.56 7.33
CA LEU A 31 -8.31 -1.38 7.01
C LEU A 31 -9.17 -1.67 5.77
N ASN A 32 -10.47 -1.92 5.96
CA ASN A 32 -11.36 -2.36 4.87
C ASN A 32 -12.36 -1.30 4.38
N ASP A 33 -12.26 -0.05 4.85
CA ASP A 33 -13.14 1.01 4.35
C ASP A 33 -12.71 1.53 2.96
N LYS A 34 -13.69 2.11 2.25
CA LYS A 34 -13.52 2.62 0.89
C LYS A 34 -12.42 3.69 0.79
N LYS A 35 -12.22 4.53 1.82
CA LYS A 35 -11.22 5.60 1.77
C LYS A 35 -9.81 5.02 1.78
N ASN A 36 -9.57 4.00 2.61
CA ASN A 36 -8.28 3.33 2.67
C ASN A 36 -7.96 2.57 1.37
N ARG A 37 -8.96 1.98 0.70
CA ARG A 37 -8.77 1.40 -0.65
C ARG A 37 -8.36 2.44 -1.69
N ILE A 38 -9.04 3.59 -1.72
CA ILE A 38 -8.70 4.68 -2.64
C ILE A 38 -7.28 5.18 -2.36
N LYS A 39 -6.94 5.43 -1.08
CA LYS A 39 -5.61 5.87 -0.67
C LYS A 39 -4.51 4.87 -1.07
N GLY A 40 -4.81 3.56 -1.01
CA GLY A 40 -3.91 2.50 -1.48
C GLY A 40 -3.57 2.61 -2.97
N ILE A 41 -4.60 2.78 -3.81
CA ILE A 41 -4.42 2.95 -5.26
C ILE A 41 -3.63 4.23 -5.56
N GLU A 42 -3.98 5.35 -4.92
CA GLU A 42 -3.29 6.64 -5.07
C GLU A 42 -1.82 6.61 -4.58
N SER A 43 -1.48 5.67 -3.69
CA SER A 43 -0.10 5.45 -3.25
C SER A 43 0.76 4.68 -4.25
N GLY A 44 0.17 4.19 -5.35
CA GLY A 44 0.84 3.44 -6.40
C GLY A 44 0.81 1.92 -6.21
N ALA A 45 0.00 1.41 -5.28
CA ALA A 45 -0.18 -0.02 -5.09
C ALA A 45 -0.88 -0.65 -6.31
N ASN A 46 -0.46 -1.85 -6.66
CA ASN A 46 -1.06 -2.63 -7.74
C ASN A 46 -2.33 -3.34 -7.28
N ASP A 47 -2.37 -3.76 -6.02
CA ASP A 47 -3.55 -4.41 -5.44
C ASP A 47 -3.63 -4.17 -3.92
N PHE A 48 -4.77 -4.53 -3.34
CA PHE A 48 -5.13 -4.30 -1.96
C PHE A 48 -5.87 -5.51 -1.39
N ALA A 49 -5.30 -6.17 -0.40
CA ALA A 49 -5.92 -7.34 0.22
C ALA A 49 -6.21 -7.11 1.71
N GLU A 50 -7.39 -7.55 2.12
CA GLU A 50 -7.83 -7.53 3.51
C GLU A 50 -7.22 -8.71 4.27
N VAL A 51 -6.50 -8.44 5.35
CA VAL A 51 -6.03 -9.46 6.30
C VAL A 51 -6.98 -9.46 7.49
N ARG A 52 -7.59 -10.62 7.74
CA ARG A 52 -8.39 -10.87 8.95
C ARG A 52 -7.51 -11.57 9.96
N PHE A 53 -7.36 -10.95 11.13
CA PHE A 53 -6.77 -11.60 12.29
C PHE A 53 -7.92 -12.24 13.07
N GLY A 54 -7.83 -13.56 13.28
CA GLY A 54 -8.72 -14.32 14.15
C GLY A 54 -8.28 -14.23 15.61
#